data_AF-A0A6P2M2D2-F1
#
_entry.id   AF-A0A6P2M2D2-F1
#
_cell.length_a   1.000
_cell.length_b   1.000
_cell.length_c   1.000
_cell.angle_alpha   90.00
_cell.angle_beta   90.00
_cell.angle_gamma   90.00
#
_symmetry.space_group_name_H-M   'P 1'
#
loop_
_entity.id
_entity.type
_entity.pdbx_description
1 polymer ?
#
loop_
_entity_poly.entity_id
_entity_poly.type
_entity_poly.pdbx_seq_one_letter_code
_entity_poly.pdbx_strand_id
1 'polypeptide(L)'
;MADNPLHHMAKPCASCPWRLDSSVTDIPQFDMELAENLAATCPDHRGMGPEIGAGIFACHQSRVGAELACAGWLATVGHKHPQVRLDVFKGRLDPGALEPGPDWPALHENYQQVMEKLRATQPGQATRDRVAGAICSACGEQPMHQGDAAGNEYRWQDYLNVADAVLTELTAAEGGEPGRSAVPHIASVISRACDDRPENARHYEEAAGDAVRAAIRI
;
A
#
# COMPACT_ATOMS: atom_id res chain seq x y z
N MET A 1 2.44 34.85 12.49
CA MET A 1 2.16 33.62 11.72
C MET A 1 0.92 33.01 12.35
N ALA A 2 -0.15 32.79 11.59
CA ALA A 2 -1.39 32.25 12.16
C ALA A 2 -1.14 30.88 12.80
N ASP A 3 -1.63 30.71 14.02
CA ASP A 3 -1.61 29.45 14.77
C ASP A 3 -2.60 28.48 14.09
N ASN A 4 -2.14 27.78 13.04
CA ASN A 4 -2.99 26.80 12.37
C ASN A 4 -2.96 25.47 13.16
N PRO A 5 -4.12 24.83 13.36
CA PRO A 5 -4.19 23.52 14.01
C PRO A 5 -3.47 22.47 13.14
N LEU A 6 -2.95 21.42 13.78
CA LEU A 6 -2.44 20.27 13.06
C LEU A 6 -3.64 19.47 12.52
N HIS A 7 -3.84 19.51 11.20
CA HIS A 7 -4.90 18.73 10.58
C HIS A 7 -4.52 17.25 10.54
N HIS A 8 -5.44 16.38 10.98
CA HIS A 8 -5.22 14.94 11.07
C HIS A 8 -6.47 14.17 10.68
N MET A 9 -6.28 12.90 10.33
CA MET A 9 -7.39 11.98 10.14
C MET A 9 -8.06 11.67 11.49
N ALA A 10 -9.39 11.55 11.51
CA ALA A 10 -10.13 11.24 12.72
C ALA A 10 -10.00 9.78 13.17
N LYS A 11 -9.72 8.86 12.23
CA LYS A 11 -9.47 7.43 12.49
C LYS A 11 -8.60 6.81 11.38
N PRO A 12 -7.95 5.67 11.63
CA PRO A 12 -7.26 4.90 10.60
C PRO A 12 -8.24 4.54 9.48
N CYS A 13 -7.83 4.80 8.23
CA CYS A 13 -8.61 4.43 7.05
C CYS A 13 -8.55 2.91 6.77
N ALA A 14 -9.38 2.45 5.84
CA ALA A 14 -9.52 1.03 5.53
C ALA A 14 -8.18 0.36 5.18
N SER A 15 -7.36 1.02 4.36
CA SER A 15 -6.04 0.54 3.95
C SER A 15 -4.87 1.14 4.75
N CYS A 16 -5.09 1.59 5.97
CA CYS A 16 -4.04 2.22 6.77
C CYS A 16 -2.91 1.23 7.08
N PRO A 17 -1.64 1.50 6.74
CA PRO A 17 -0.52 0.57 6.97
C PRO A 17 -0.30 0.22 8.44
N TRP A 18 -0.78 1.07 9.36
CA TRP A 18 -0.70 0.85 10.80
C TRP A 18 -1.64 -0.23 11.34
N ARG A 19 -2.67 -0.63 10.58
CA ARG A 19 -3.63 -1.66 11.01
C ARG A 19 -3.01 -3.06 10.94
N LEU A 20 -3.32 -3.95 11.88
CA LEU A 20 -2.85 -5.34 11.82
C LEU A 20 -3.46 -6.12 10.64
N ASP A 21 -4.69 -5.77 10.28
CA ASP A 21 -5.50 -6.45 9.27
C ASP A 21 -5.40 -5.81 7.87
N SER A 22 -4.34 -5.03 7.61
CA SER A 22 -4.04 -4.47 6.28
C SER A 22 -2.73 -5.01 5.73
N SER A 23 -2.63 -5.08 4.41
CA SER A 23 -1.47 -5.54 3.65
C SER A 23 -0.92 -4.44 2.73
N VAL A 24 0.26 -4.67 2.12
CA VAL A 24 0.76 -3.81 1.02
C VAL A 24 -0.29 -3.66 -0.08
N THR A 25 -0.96 -4.76 -0.39
CA THR A 25 -1.89 -4.85 -1.50
C THR A 25 -3.18 -4.04 -1.32
N ASP A 26 -3.50 -3.64 -0.08
CA ASP A 26 -4.62 -2.75 0.22
C ASP A 26 -4.29 -1.27 -0.04
N ILE A 27 -3.00 -0.92 -0.12
CA ILE A 27 -2.52 0.46 -0.18
C ILE A 27 -2.41 0.89 -1.65
N PRO A 28 -3.24 1.84 -2.12
CA PRO A 28 -3.17 2.29 -3.51
C PRO A 28 -1.82 2.96 -3.79
N GLN A 29 -1.19 2.60 -4.91
CA GLN A 29 0.09 3.18 -5.36
C GLN A 29 1.19 3.05 -4.30
N PHE A 30 1.23 1.90 -3.61
CA PHE A 30 2.24 1.65 -2.59
C PHE A 30 3.66 1.72 -3.18
N ASP A 31 4.53 2.43 -2.48
CA ASP A 31 5.95 2.56 -2.79
C ASP A 31 6.75 2.17 -1.53
N MET A 32 7.58 1.13 -1.67
CA MET A 32 8.39 0.61 -0.57
C MET A 32 9.49 1.59 -0.15
N GLU A 33 10.10 2.30 -1.09
CA GLU A 33 11.15 3.29 -0.79
C GLU A 33 10.54 4.45 -0.01
N LEU A 34 9.36 4.92 -0.41
CA LEU A 34 8.63 5.93 0.35
C LEU A 34 8.29 5.44 1.77
N ALA A 35 7.82 4.20 1.90
CA ALA A 35 7.53 3.62 3.21
C ALA A 35 8.80 3.54 4.09
N GLU A 36 9.94 3.17 3.54
CA GLU A 36 11.21 3.15 4.27
C GLU A 36 11.64 4.56 4.70
N ASN A 37 11.49 5.55 3.82
CA ASN A 37 11.82 6.95 4.12
C ASN A 37 10.96 7.54 5.26
N LEU A 38 9.71 7.10 5.40
CA LEU A 38 8.83 7.52 6.49
C LEU A 38 9.32 7.08 7.88
N ALA A 39 10.29 6.16 7.98
CA ALA A 39 10.92 5.81 9.25
C ALA A 39 11.56 7.02 9.97
N ALA A 40 12.01 8.03 9.22
CA ALA A 40 12.55 9.27 9.76
C ALA A 40 11.53 10.12 10.56
N THR A 41 10.23 9.81 10.45
CA THR A 41 9.14 10.45 11.22
C THR A 41 8.75 9.65 12.46
N CYS A 42 9.38 8.49 12.67
CA CYS A 42 9.06 7.53 13.72
C CYS A 42 10.20 7.42 14.74
N PRO A 43 9.91 6.85 15.92
CA PRO A 43 10.96 6.52 16.87
C PRO A 43 11.95 5.50 16.31
N ASP A 44 13.21 5.63 16.72
CA ASP A 44 14.26 4.66 16.41
C ASP A 44 14.13 3.35 17.23
N HIS A 45 15.05 2.41 17.01
CA HIS A 45 15.11 1.14 17.73
C HIS A 45 15.32 1.27 19.25
N ARG A 46 15.74 2.44 19.75
CA ARG A 46 15.88 2.75 21.18
C ARG A 46 14.60 3.37 21.75
N GLY A 47 13.58 3.55 20.91
CA GLY A 47 12.33 4.21 21.24
C GLY A 47 12.46 5.74 21.33
N MET A 48 13.58 6.31 20.88
CA MET A 48 13.80 7.76 20.85
C MET A 48 13.06 8.35 19.66
N GLY A 49 12.30 9.43 19.89
CA GLY A 49 11.62 10.15 18.82
C GLY A 49 12.57 10.69 17.74
N PRO A 50 12.03 11.09 16.58
CA PRO A 50 12.84 11.60 15.48
C PRO A 50 13.48 12.96 15.81
N GLU A 51 14.36 13.41 14.92
CA GLU A 51 15.05 14.69 15.06
C GLU A 51 14.09 15.89 15.10
N ILE A 52 14.52 16.97 15.75
CA ILE A 52 13.77 18.23 15.72
C ILE A 52 13.71 18.74 14.28
N GLY A 53 12.50 19.01 13.79
CA GLY A 53 12.28 19.42 12.40
C GLY A 53 11.95 18.27 11.44
N ALA A 54 11.95 17.03 11.93
CA ALA A 54 11.39 15.91 11.16
C ALA A 54 9.94 16.19 10.75
N GLY A 55 9.58 15.69 9.57
CA GLY A 55 8.23 15.82 9.01
C GLY A 55 7.21 15.02 9.82
N ILE A 56 5.94 15.43 9.72
CA ILE A 56 4.82 14.65 10.26
C ILE A 56 4.54 13.45 9.35
N PHE A 57 4.26 12.28 9.94
CA PHE A 57 3.84 11.11 9.18
C PHE A 57 2.49 11.39 8.49
N ALA A 58 2.52 11.59 7.18
CA ALA A 58 1.33 11.87 6.39
C ALA A 58 0.46 10.62 6.23
N CYS A 59 -0.86 10.81 6.22
CA CYS A 59 -1.81 9.79 5.83
C CYS A 59 -1.66 9.48 4.33
N HIS A 60 -1.62 8.20 3.96
CA HIS A 60 -1.50 7.80 2.54
C HIS A 60 -2.72 8.15 1.69
N GLN A 61 -3.85 8.51 2.31
CA GLN A 61 -5.03 9.03 1.61
C GLN A 61 -5.01 10.55 1.42
N SER A 62 -4.01 11.25 1.96
CA SER A 62 -3.89 12.68 1.76
C SER A 62 -3.38 13.01 0.36
N ARG A 63 -3.71 14.22 -0.12
CA ARG A 63 -3.22 14.71 -1.42
C ARG A 63 -1.86 15.36 -1.21
N VAL A 64 -0.96 15.19 -2.17
CA VAL A 64 0.33 15.89 -2.19
C VAL A 64 0.11 17.41 -2.09
N GLY A 65 0.80 18.06 -1.16
CA GLY A 65 0.67 19.47 -0.82
C GLY A 65 -0.51 19.83 0.11
N ALA A 66 -1.30 18.84 0.53
CA ALA A 66 -2.40 18.98 1.48
C ALA A 66 -2.43 17.80 2.46
N GLU A 67 -1.25 17.46 2.97
CA GLU A 67 -1.03 16.31 3.84
C GLU A 67 -1.78 16.44 5.16
N LEU A 68 -2.43 15.35 5.56
CA LEU A 68 -3.07 15.20 6.87
C LEU A 68 -2.22 14.27 7.71
N ALA A 69 -2.04 14.55 9.01
CA ALA A 69 -1.36 13.62 9.90
C ALA A 69 -2.11 12.29 10.00
N CYS A 70 -1.37 11.18 9.97
CA CYS A 70 -1.92 9.83 10.03
C CYS A 70 -2.46 9.52 11.45
N ALA A 71 -3.73 9.12 11.55
CA ALA A 71 -4.37 8.75 12.81
C ALA A 71 -3.72 7.54 13.49
N GLY A 72 -3.37 6.51 12.71
CA GLY A 72 -2.74 5.29 13.24
C GLY A 72 -1.35 5.56 13.80
N TRP A 73 -0.57 6.41 13.13
CA TRP A 73 0.73 6.86 13.63
C TRP A 73 0.60 7.73 14.88
N LEU A 74 -0.34 8.70 14.88
CA LEU A 74 -0.56 9.59 16.03
C LEU A 74 -0.88 8.78 17.30
N ALA A 75 -1.81 7.83 17.21
CA ALA A 75 -2.28 7.04 18.32
C ALA A 75 -1.27 6.01 18.87
N THR A 76 -0.24 5.64 18.09
CA THR A 76 0.73 4.60 18.47
C THR A 76 2.05 5.21 18.92
N VAL A 77 2.62 6.09 18.10
CA VAL A 77 3.97 6.64 18.30
C VAL A 77 4.03 8.17 18.21
N GLY A 78 2.94 8.85 17.84
CA GLY A 78 2.91 10.30 17.64
C GLY A 78 3.37 11.08 18.87
N HIS A 79 3.08 10.60 20.08
CA HIS A 79 3.52 11.22 21.34
C HIS A 79 5.05 11.31 21.48
N LYS A 80 5.82 10.54 20.70
CA LYS A 80 7.29 10.59 20.67
C LYS A 80 7.83 11.64 19.70
N HIS A 81 7.01 12.16 18.79
CA HIS A 81 7.42 13.18 17.82
C HIS A 81 7.51 14.58 18.47
N PRO A 82 8.65 15.29 18.39
CA PRO A 82 8.81 16.59 19.05
C PRO A 82 7.74 17.63 18.66
N GLN A 83 7.42 17.73 17.36
CA GLN A 83 6.40 18.66 16.87
C GLN A 83 5.00 18.34 17.40
N VAL A 84 4.62 17.05 17.49
CA VAL A 84 3.32 16.62 18.02
C VAL A 84 3.17 17.04 19.48
N ARG A 85 4.21 16.82 20.29
CA ARG A 85 4.23 17.25 21.71
C ARG A 85 4.06 18.77 21.84
N LEU A 86 4.72 19.53 20.96
CA LEU A 86 4.60 20.98 20.94
C LEU A 86 3.19 21.43 20.51
N ASP A 87 2.59 20.77 19.53
CA ASP A 87 1.25 21.10 19.06
C ASP A 87 0.17 20.75 20.10
N VAL A 88 0.33 19.67 20.86
CA VAL A 88 -0.50 19.38 22.03
C VAL A 88 -0.34 20.47 23.09
N PHE A 89 0.89 20.81 23.46
CA PHE A 89 1.16 21.84 24.45
C PHE A 89 0.57 23.21 24.07
N LYS A 90 0.55 23.53 22.77
CA LYS A 90 -0.03 24.76 22.23
C LYS A 90 -1.54 24.70 22.00
N GLY A 91 -2.19 23.57 22.26
CA GLY A 91 -3.62 23.37 21.99
C GLY A 91 -3.97 23.32 20.50
N ARG A 92 -2.99 23.04 19.63
CA ARG A 92 -3.15 22.86 18.17
C ARG A 92 -3.48 21.42 17.79
N LEU A 93 -3.31 20.48 18.72
CA LEU A 93 -3.73 19.09 18.61
C LEU A 93 -4.42 18.69 19.93
N ASP A 94 -5.59 18.08 19.83
CA ASP A 94 -6.28 17.48 20.97
C ASP A 94 -5.47 16.28 21.50
N PRO A 95 -5.12 16.21 22.80
CA PRO A 95 -4.44 15.04 23.37
C PRO A 95 -5.16 13.71 23.09
N GLY A 96 -6.50 13.72 22.97
CA GLY A 96 -7.29 12.54 22.63
C GLY A 96 -6.96 11.94 21.26
N ALA A 97 -6.36 12.71 20.34
CA ALA A 97 -5.89 12.19 19.06
C ALA A 97 -4.66 11.27 19.17
N LEU A 98 -4.03 11.21 20.35
CA LEU A 98 -2.89 10.32 20.64
C LEU A 98 -3.31 8.98 21.25
N GLU A 99 -4.61 8.69 21.30
CA GLU A 99 -5.15 7.44 21.82
C GLU A 99 -6.07 6.78 20.77
N PRO A 100 -6.07 5.43 20.66
CA PRO A 100 -7.05 4.74 19.84
C PRO A 100 -8.48 4.98 20.35
N GLY A 101 -9.43 5.17 19.42
CA GLY A 101 -10.85 5.25 19.75
C GLY A 101 -11.49 3.88 20.04
N PRO A 102 -12.70 3.84 20.64
CA PRO A 102 -13.35 2.58 21.09
C PRO A 102 -13.55 1.52 20.00
N ASP A 103 -13.82 1.95 18.76
CA ASP A 103 -14.11 1.07 17.63
C ASP A 103 -12.97 1.04 16.59
N TRP A 104 -11.76 1.39 16.99
CA TRP A 104 -10.61 1.37 16.08
C TRP A 104 -10.14 -0.06 15.80
N PRO A 105 -9.65 -0.34 14.59
CA PRO A 105 -8.96 -1.59 14.32
C PRO A 105 -7.69 -1.70 15.17
N ALA A 106 -7.23 -2.93 15.42
CA ALA A 106 -5.96 -3.16 16.10
C ALA A 106 -4.80 -2.55 15.30
N LEU A 107 -3.88 -1.88 15.98
CA LEU A 107 -2.73 -1.19 15.37
C LEU A 107 -1.40 -1.79 15.82
N HIS A 108 -0.40 -1.73 14.93
CA HIS A 108 0.98 -2.10 15.27
C HIS A 108 1.55 -1.17 16.33
N GLU A 109 2.42 -1.70 17.19
CA GLU A 109 2.96 -0.97 18.34
C GLU A 109 4.05 0.02 17.92
N ASN A 110 4.74 -0.27 16.81
CA ASN A 110 5.85 0.53 16.31
C ASN A 110 5.98 0.40 14.79
N TYR A 111 6.76 1.30 14.20
CA TYR A 111 6.93 1.35 12.75
C TYR A 111 7.74 0.17 12.18
N GLN A 112 8.59 -0.47 12.99
CA GLN A 112 9.36 -1.64 12.55
C GLN A 112 8.42 -2.82 12.27
N GLN A 113 7.42 -3.04 13.11
CA GLN A 113 6.37 -4.05 12.88
C GLN A 113 5.54 -3.73 11.63
N VAL A 114 5.25 -2.45 11.37
CA VAL A 114 4.59 -2.02 10.12
C VAL A 114 5.46 -2.41 8.92
N MET A 115 6.74 -2.06 8.93
CA MET A 115 7.65 -2.37 7.82
C MET A 115 7.87 -3.88 7.64
N GLU A 116 7.96 -4.65 8.71
CA GLU A 116 8.06 -6.11 8.66
C GLU A 116 6.85 -6.72 7.96
N LYS A 117 5.64 -6.30 8.35
CA LYS A 117 4.41 -6.72 7.67
C LYS A 117 4.38 -6.29 6.21
N LEU A 118 4.75 -5.04 5.91
CA LEU A 118 4.72 -4.56 4.53
C LEU A 118 5.67 -5.38 3.65
N ARG A 119 6.88 -5.69 4.12
CA ARG A 119 7.81 -6.57 3.40
C ARG A 119 7.30 -8.00 3.29
N ALA A 120 6.67 -8.54 4.33
CA ALA A 120 6.14 -9.90 4.34
C ALA A 120 4.92 -10.08 3.42
N THR A 121 4.13 -9.01 3.22
CA THR A 121 2.94 -9.01 2.37
C THR A 121 3.20 -8.44 0.98
N GLN A 122 4.45 -8.10 0.67
CA GLN A 122 4.86 -7.74 -0.67
C GLN A 122 4.97 -9.01 -1.52
N PRO A 123 4.32 -9.07 -2.69
CA PRO A 123 4.52 -10.18 -3.60
C PRO A 123 6.01 -10.28 -3.97
N GLY A 124 6.61 -11.45 -3.85
CA GLY A 124 8.03 -11.64 -4.21
C GLY A 124 8.27 -11.25 -5.66
N GLN A 125 9.38 -10.54 -5.94
CA GLN A 125 9.72 -10.01 -7.27
C GLN A 125 9.60 -11.08 -8.38
N ALA A 126 10.10 -12.29 -8.15
CA ALA A 126 9.99 -13.39 -9.11
C ALA A 126 8.55 -13.87 -9.38
N THR A 127 7.62 -13.72 -8.44
CA THR A 127 6.20 -14.04 -8.67
C THR A 127 5.53 -12.91 -9.43
N ARG A 128 5.83 -11.66 -9.08
CA ARG A 128 5.35 -10.48 -9.78
C ARG A 128 5.75 -10.48 -11.26
N ASP A 129 7.02 -10.75 -11.53
CA ASP A 129 7.56 -10.80 -12.89
C ASP A 129 6.94 -11.95 -13.71
N ARG A 130 6.73 -13.12 -13.09
CA ARG A 130 6.04 -14.27 -13.74
C ARG A 130 4.59 -13.94 -14.09
N VAL A 131 3.86 -13.29 -13.19
CA VAL A 131 2.47 -12.87 -13.44
C VAL A 131 2.41 -11.82 -14.55
N ALA A 132 3.28 -10.81 -14.51
CA ALA A 132 3.35 -9.79 -15.55
C ALA A 132 3.67 -10.39 -16.93
N GLY A 133 4.66 -11.30 -16.99
CA GLY A 133 5.00 -12.02 -18.22
C GLY A 133 3.86 -12.90 -18.75
N ALA A 134 3.12 -13.57 -17.86
CA ALA A 134 1.96 -14.38 -18.21
C ALA A 134 0.84 -13.51 -18.83
N ILE A 135 0.51 -12.38 -18.20
CA ILE A 135 -0.50 -11.44 -18.71
C ILE A 135 -0.07 -10.88 -20.07
N CYS A 136 1.19 -10.44 -20.20
CA CYS A 136 1.74 -9.94 -21.46
C CYS A 136 1.60 -10.97 -22.59
N SER A 137 1.97 -12.23 -22.34
CA SER A 137 1.84 -13.31 -23.32
C SER A 137 0.38 -13.58 -23.71
N ALA A 138 -0.53 -13.61 -22.74
CA ALA A 138 -1.95 -13.87 -22.99
C ALA A 138 -2.65 -12.72 -23.72
N CYS A 139 -2.15 -11.49 -23.59
CA CYS A 139 -2.56 -10.35 -24.41
C CYS A 139 -2.03 -10.40 -25.86
N GLY A 140 -1.32 -11.47 -26.23
CA GLY A 140 -0.79 -11.68 -27.58
C GLY A 140 0.52 -10.93 -27.86
N GLU A 141 1.19 -10.44 -26.82
CA GLU A 141 2.45 -9.72 -26.95
C GLU A 141 3.65 -10.63 -26.68
N GLN A 142 4.87 -10.10 -26.90
CA GLN A 142 6.12 -10.83 -26.70
C GLN A 142 6.82 -10.35 -25.41
N PRO A 143 6.71 -11.07 -24.28
CA PRO A 143 7.25 -10.63 -22.99
C PRO A 143 8.72 -10.21 -23.05
N MET A 144 9.55 -11.03 -23.70
CA MET A 144 11.00 -10.84 -23.78
C MET A 144 11.44 -9.84 -24.86
N HIS A 145 10.52 -9.13 -25.50
CA HIS A 145 10.89 -8.06 -26.42
C HIS A 145 11.62 -6.96 -25.66
N GLN A 146 12.84 -6.64 -26.11
CA GLN A 146 13.71 -5.69 -25.42
C GLN A 146 13.37 -4.25 -25.80
N GLY A 147 13.28 -3.39 -24.79
CA GLY A 147 13.01 -1.97 -24.97
C GLY A 147 11.55 -1.69 -25.33
N ASP A 148 10.97 -0.71 -24.63
CA ASP A 148 9.66 -0.15 -24.99
C ASP A 148 9.71 1.39 -24.98
N ALA A 149 8.58 2.01 -25.34
CA ALA A 149 8.45 3.46 -25.35
C ALA A 149 8.48 4.09 -23.94
N ALA A 150 8.31 3.30 -22.88
CA ALA A 150 8.40 3.73 -21.49
C ALA A 150 9.83 3.64 -20.94
N GLY A 151 10.76 3.03 -21.68
CA GLY A 151 12.16 2.88 -21.29
C GLY A 151 12.44 1.64 -20.45
N ASN A 152 11.52 0.67 -20.39
CA ASN A 152 11.77 -0.58 -19.69
C ASN A 152 12.72 -1.48 -20.49
N GLU A 153 13.36 -2.42 -19.80
CA GLU A 153 14.26 -3.40 -20.43
C GLU A 153 13.48 -4.42 -21.26
N TYR A 154 12.28 -4.81 -20.80
CA TYR A 154 11.43 -5.81 -21.46
C TYR A 154 9.96 -5.40 -21.48
N ARG A 155 9.24 -5.80 -22.53
CA ARG A 155 7.82 -5.48 -22.73
C ARG A 155 6.90 -5.94 -21.60
N TRP A 156 7.18 -7.07 -20.96
CA TRP A 156 6.37 -7.53 -19.82
C TRP A 156 6.35 -6.54 -18.65
N GLN A 157 7.35 -5.65 -18.54
CA GLN A 157 7.45 -4.70 -17.43
C GLN A 157 6.32 -3.66 -17.45
N ASP A 158 5.71 -3.39 -18.60
CA ASP A 158 4.51 -2.54 -18.69
C ASP A 158 3.28 -3.14 -17.98
N TYR A 159 3.29 -4.46 -17.73
CA TYR A 159 2.21 -5.17 -17.05
C TYR A 159 2.43 -5.30 -15.55
N LEU A 160 3.48 -4.71 -14.98
CA LEU A 160 3.82 -4.81 -13.57
C LEU A 160 2.71 -4.28 -12.64
N ASN A 161 2.06 -3.17 -13.01
CA ASN A 161 0.93 -2.62 -12.24
C ASN A 161 -0.30 -3.55 -12.29
N VAL A 162 -0.53 -4.21 -13.43
CA VAL A 162 -1.62 -5.19 -13.58
C VAL A 162 -1.32 -6.43 -12.75
N ALA A 163 -0.07 -6.89 -12.75
CA ALA A 163 0.38 -8.02 -11.93
C ALA A 163 0.19 -7.74 -10.44
N ASP A 164 0.49 -6.53 -9.96
CA ASP A 164 0.23 -6.14 -8.57
C ASP A 164 -1.26 -6.25 -8.22
N ALA A 165 -2.13 -5.72 -9.08
CA ALA A 165 -3.58 -5.80 -8.86
C ALA A 165 -4.09 -7.24 -8.82
N VAL A 166 -3.56 -8.14 -9.65
CA VAL A 166 -3.90 -9.56 -9.60
C VAL A 166 -3.40 -10.20 -8.30
N LEU A 167 -2.15 -9.95 -7.92
CA LEU A 167 -1.53 -10.53 -6.72
C LEU A 167 -2.21 -10.05 -5.42
N THR A 168 -2.76 -8.84 -5.40
CA THR A 168 -3.66 -8.35 -4.34
C THR A 168 -4.84 -9.29 -4.12
N GLU A 169 -5.54 -9.64 -5.19
CA GLU A 169 -6.75 -10.45 -5.12
C GLU A 169 -6.44 -11.90 -4.76
N LEU A 170 -5.30 -12.44 -5.24
CA LEU A 170 -4.87 -13.78 -4.89
C LEU A 170 -4.43 -13.89 -3.43
N THR A 171 -3.74 -12.87 -2.90
CA THR A 171 -3.36 -12.82 -1.48
C THR A 171 -4.60 -12.72 -0.59
N ALA A 172 -5.60 -11.91 -0.97
CA ALA A 172 -6.88 -11.85 -0.26
C ALA A 172 -7.62 -13.21 -0.28
N ALA A 173 -7.57 -13.94 -1.39
CA ALA A 173 -8.13 -15.28 -1.48
C ALA A 173 -7.46 -16.27 -0.50
N GLU A 174 -6.12 -16.24 -0.41
CA GLU A 174 -5.35 -17.04 0.55
C GLU A 174 -5.68 -16.66 2.00
N GLY A 175 -5.97 -15.37 2.25
CA GLY A 175 -6.46 -14.84 3.53
C GLY A 175 -7.89 -15.25 3.90
N GLY A 176 -8.59 -16.00 3.04
CA GLY A 176 -9.90 -16.56 3.32
C GLY A 176 -11.09 -15.77 2.73
N GLU A 177 -10.86 -14.81 1.83
CA GLU A 177 -11.93 -14.13 1.11
C GLU A 177 -12.41 -14.96 -0.10
N PRO A 178 -13.61 -15.57 -0.05
CA PRO A 178 -14.07 -16.48 -1.10
C PRO A 178 -14.34 -15.75 -2.42
N GLY A 179 -13.93 -16.36 -3.53
CA GLY A 179 -14.19 -15.86 -4.89
C GLY A 179 -13.13 -14.90 -5.45
N ARG A 180 -12.19 -14.42 -4.62
CA ARG A 180 -11.13 -13.49 -5.04
C ARG A 180 -10.09 -14.13 -5.99
N SER A 181 -9.95 -15.44 -5.97
CA SER A 181 -9.11 -16.20 -6.92
C SER A 181 -9.86 -16.73 -8.15
N ALA A 182 -11.16 -16.44 -8.28
CA ALA A 182 -11.93 -16.93 -9.41
C ALA A 182 -11.50 -16.24 -10.71
N VAL A 183 -11.27 -17.02 -11.78
CA VAL A 183 -10.83 -16.51 -13.08
C VAL A 183 -11.70 -15.34 -13.60
N PRO A 184 -13.05 -15.38 -13.54
CA PRO A 184 -13.87 -14.25 -13.99
C PRO A 184 -13.64 -12.96 -13.16
N HIS A 185 -13.35 -13.11 -11.87
CA HIS A 185 -13.04 -11.96 -11.00
C HIS A 185 -11.68 -11.37 -11.34
N ILE A 186 -10.65 -12.21 -11.47
CA ILE A 186 -9.30 -11.78 -11.89
C ILE A 186 -9.34 -11.14 -13.29
N ALA A 187 -10.15 -11.65 -14.22
CA ALA A 187 -10.30 -11.07 -15.55
C ALA A 187 -10.91 -9.65 -15.49
N SER A 188 -11.86 -9.42 -14.58
CA SER A 188 -12.40 -8.07 -14.32
C SER A 188 -11.34 -7.15 -13.71
N VAL A 189 -10.48 -7.66 -12.84
CA VAL A 189 -9.37 -6.90 -12.24
C VAL A 189 -8.37 -6.47 -13.30
N ILE A 190 -7.96 -7.38 -14.19
CA ILE A 190 -7.06 -7.09 -15.31
C ILE A 190 -7.67 -6.03 -16.23
N SER A 191 -8.93 -6.21 -16.65
CA SER A 191 -9.64 -5.27 -17.52
C SER A 191 -9.65 -3.85 -16.94
N ARG A 192 -9.92 -3.70 -15.64
CA ARG A 192 -9.88 -2.38 -14.97
C ARG A 192 -8.47 -1.81 -14.87
N ALA A 193 -7.49 -2.64 -14.54
CA ALA A 193 -6.10 -2.20 -14.41
C ALA A 193 -5.49 -1.76 -15.75
N CYS A 194 -6.00 -2.28 -16.87
CA CYS A 194 -5.65 -1.85 -18.22
C CYS A 194 -6.46 -0.63 -18.73
N ASP A 195 -7.29 0.00 -17.89
CA ASP A 195 -8.24 1.07 -18.26
C ASP A 195 -9.18 0.69 -19.43
N ASP A 196 -9.45 -0.61 -19.58
CA ASP A 196 -10.38 -1.13 -20.58
C ASP A 196 -11.81 -1.17 -20.03
N ARG A 197 -12.80 -1.36 -20.90
CA ARG A 197 -14.19 -1.41 -20.48
C ARG A 197 -14.50 -2.74 -19.79
N PRO A 198 -15.26 -2.75 -18.68
CA PRO A 198 -15.57 -3.98 -17.94
C PRO A 198 -16.24 -5.08 -18.77
N GLU A 199 -17.00 -4.73 -19.81
CA GLU A 199 -17.59 -5.69 -20.74
C GLU A 199 -16.54 -6.52 -21.52
N ASN A 200 -15.31 -6.02 -21.64
CA ASN A 200 -14.20 -6.71 -22.28
C ASN A 200 -13.50 -7.71 -21.34
N ALA A 201 -13.91 -7.83 -20.07
CA ALA A 201 -13.33 -8.77 -19.11
C ALA A 201 -13.27 -10.22 -19.64
N ARG A 202 -14.24 -10.64 -20.47
CA ARG A 202 -14.22 -11.96 -21.10
C ARG A 202 -12.98 -12.21 -21.97
N HIS A 203 -12.41 -11.17 -22.57
CA HIS A 203 -11.19 -11.28 -23.36
C HIS A 203 -9.95 -11.52 -22.49
N TYR A 204 -10.02 -11.22 -21.18
CA TYR A 204 -8.94 -11.40 -20.23
C TYR A 204 -9.04 -12.70 -19.43
N GLU A 205 -10.00 -13.61 -19.73
CA GLU A 205 -10.14 -14.87 -19.00
C GLU A 205 -8.91 -15.78 -19.15
N GLU A 206 -8.28 -15.79 -20.33
CA GLU A 206 -7.04 -16.52 -20.57
C GLU A 206 -5.89 -15.93 -19.74
N ALA A 207 -5.69 -14.62 -19.82
CA ALA A 207 -4.69 -13.89 -19.04
C ALA A 207 -4.89 -14.08 -17.54
N ALA A 208 -6.13 -14.07 -17.07
CA ALA A 208 -6.48 -14.33 -15.68
C ALA A 208 -6.13 -15.76 -15.25
N GLY A 209 -6.44 -16.76 -16.10
CA GLY A 209 -6.08 -18.15 -15.84
C GLY A 209 -4.56 -18.36 -15.77
N ASP A 210 -3.81 -17.76 -16.69
CA ASP A 210 -2.35 -17.82 -16.70
C ASP A 210 -1.72 -17.08 -15.51
N ALA A 211 -2.26 -15.92 -15.14
CA ALA A 211 -1.81 -15.17 -13.98
C ALA A 211 -2.02 -15.96 -12.67
N VAL A 212 -3.18 -16.60 -12.48
CA VAL A 212 -3.45 -17.48 -11.33
C VAL A 212 -2.44 -18.63 -11.29
N ARG A 213 -2.19 -19.29 -12.44
CA ARG A 213 -1.20 -20.37 -12.53
C ARG A 213 0.22 -19.90 -12.24
N ALA A 214 0.61 -18.73 -12.75
CA ALA A 214 1.93 -18.16 -12.55
C ALA A 214 2.18 -17.74 -11.10
N ALA A 215 1.13 -17.33 -10.38
CA ALA A 215 1.21 -16.98 -8.98
C ALA A 215 1.45 -18.21 -8.08
N ILE A 216 0.84 -19.35 -8.41
CA ILE A 216 0.99 -20.62 -7.68
C ILE A 216 2.38 -21.20 -8.00
N ARG A 217 3.25 -21.36 -6.98
CA ARG A 217 4.50 -22.12 -7.12
C ARG A 217 4.17 -23.57 -7.49
N ILE A 218 4.64 -24.03 -8.64
CA ILE A 218 5.00 -25.45 -8.81
C ILE A 218 6.44 -25.61 -8.35
#